data_AF-A0A7C2NEW0-F1
#
_entry.id   AF-A0A7C2NEW0-F1
#
_cell.length_a   1.000
_cell.length_b   1.000
_cell.length_c   1.000
_cell.angle_alpha   90.00
_cell.angle_beta   90.00
_cell.angle_gamma   90.00
#
_symmetry.space_group_name_H-M   'P 1'
#
loop_
_entity.id
_entity.type
_entity.pdbx_description
1 polymer ?
#
loop_
_entity_poly.entity_id
_entity_poly.type
_entity_poly.pdbx_seq_one_letter_code
_entity_poly.pdbx_strand_id
1 'polypeptide(L)'
;MNVENRGVPTLLTRILLRKRGAFLLAVVYLVLAGAYIWVSGHAVKAISGQDAALLHRLEILKGWVFVLLTAVALYAILRMVVRATGKERQVSEELLRVHERLKLLVEANPHFFFYTQDREGNVTYVSPSVEAITGRPVSEWLKHTHWWTTDSPINEEARRKTYKHLAGEFDGKPILVEILHPSGRRVLLEAFEAPLHGPRGFEGIQGVAHDVTTRRRGELLQQ
;
A
#
# COMPACT_ATOMS: atom_id res chain seq x y z
N MET A 1 -19.14 25.21 4.99
CA MET A 1 -19.59 24.05 5.80
C MET A 1 -18.34 23.28 6.20
N ASN A 2 -18.05 23.28 7.49
CA ASN A 2 -16.78 22.89 8.09
C ASN A 2 -16.67 21.36 8.15
N VAL A 3 -15.71 20.75 7.45
CA VAL A 3 -15.47 19.30 7.55
C VAL A 3 -14.27 19.09 8.46
N GLU A 4 -14.60 18.86 9.72
CA GLU A 4 -13.71 18.56 10.81
C GLU A 4 -13.28 17.09 10.75
N ASN A 5 -11.97 16.90 10.54
CA ASN A 5 -11.09 15.96 11.23
C ASN A 5 -11.67 14.57 11.60
N ARG A 6 -11.42 13.54 10.76
CA ARG A 6 -11.41 12.14 11.21
C ARG A 6 -10.16 11.40 10.74
N GLY A 7 -9.20 11.27 11.66
CA GLY A 7 -8.66 9.95 12.00
C GLY A 7 -7.47 9.39 11.22
N VAL A 8 -6.82 10.14 10.32
CA VAL A 8 -5.48 9.72 9.85
C VAL A 8 -4.46 10.23 10.86
N PRO A 9 -3.79 9.37 11.65
CA PRO A 9 -2.72 9.83 12.53
C PRO A 9 -1.65 10.48 11.66
N THR A 10 -1.56 11.81 11.72
CA THR A 10 -0.57 12.59 10.99
C THR A 10 0.82 12.07 11.35
N LEU A 11 1.78 12.16 10.42
CA LEU A 11 3.18 11.74 10.62
C LEU A 11 3.75 12.25 11.96
N LEU A 12 3.31 13.44 12.38
CA LEU A 12 3.63 14.05 13.67
C LEU A 12 3.14 13.24 14.88
N THR A 13 1.92 12.68 14.85
CA THR A 13 1.38 11.88 15.94
C THR A 13 2.18 10.58 16.12
N ARG A 14 2.59 9.94 15.01
CA ARG A 14 3.43 8.72 15.04
C ARG A 14 4.86 9.00 15.55
N ILE A 15 5.44 10.14 15.17
CA ILE A 15 6.75 10.60 15.68
C ILE A 15 6.67 10.95 17.17
N LEU A 16 5.59 11.60 17.60
CA LEU A 16 5.37 11.97 19.01
C LEU A 16 5.13 10.75 19.91
N LEU A 17 4.38 9.74 19.45
CA LEU A 17 4.21 8.45 20.15
C LEU A 17 5.54 7.71 20.34
N ARG A 18 6.40 7.72 19.31
CA ARG A 18 7.72 7.07 19.34
C ARG A 18 8.74 7.81 20.23
N LYS A 19 8.69 9.16 20.28
CA LYS A 19 9.50 9.96 21.22
C LYS A 19 9.03 9.80 22.67
N ARG A 20 7.72 9.74 22.91
CA ARG A 20 7.14 9.51 24.25
C ARG A 20 7.51 8.14 24.79
N GLY A 21 7.51 7.10 23.97
CA GLY A 21 7.95 5.76 24.39
C GLY A 21 9.41 5.72 24.85
N ALA A 22 10.33 6.31 24.08
CA ALA A 22 11.74 6.37 24.46
C ALA A 22 12.01 7.21 25.72
N PHE A 23 11.30 8.34 25.87
CA PHE A 23 11.39 9.20 27.04
C PHE A 23 10.83 8.53 28.31
N LEU A 24 9.66 7.90 28.22
CA LEU A 24 9.03 7.19 29.35
C LEU A 24 9.94 6.06 29.84
N LEU A 25 10.61 5.37 28.91
CA LEU A 25 11.55 4.30 29.23
C LEU A 25 12.82 4.82 29.93
N ALA A 26 13.36 5.96 29.49
CA ALA A 26 14.48 6.61 30.15
C ALA A 26 14.13 7.07 31.57
N VAL A 27 12.90 7.56 31.78
CA VAL A 27 12.39 7.94 33.10
C VAL A 27 12.22 6.72 34.00
N VAL A 28 11.62 5.62 33.51
CA VAL A 28 11.49 4.37 34.27
C VAL A 28 12.85 3.82 34.65
N TYR A 29 13.81 3.83 33.73
CA TYR A 29 15.18 3.43 34.00
C TYR A 29 15.84 4.31 35.07
N LEU A 30 15.67 5.64 35.02
CA LEU A 30 16.21 6.57 36.01
C LEU A 30 15.62 6.33 37.41
N VAL A 31 14.31 6.04 37.48
CA VAL A 31 13.62 5.72 38.74
C VAL A 31 14.09 4.38 39.31
N LEU A 32 14.22 3.34 38.48
CA LEU A 32 14.73 2.04 38.90
C LEU A 32 16.21 2.10 39.31
N ALA A 33 17.02 2.87 38.60
CA ALA A 33 18.41 3.13 38.95
C ALA A 33 18.52 3.86 40.30
N GLY A 34 17.72 4.90 40.51
CA GLY A 34 17.65 5.63 41.78
C GLY A 34 17.20 4.75 42.94
N ALA A 35 16.13 3.97 42.73
CA ALA A 35 15.64 3.02 43.73
C ALA A 35 16.68 1.94 44.06
N TYR A 36 17.39 1.42 43.05
CA TYR A 36 18.46 0.45 43.25
C TYR A 36 19.63 1.03 44.05
N ILE A 37 20.06 2.25 43.75
CA ILE A 37 21.12 2.95 44.50
C ILE A 37 20.72 3.08 45.97
N TRP A 38 19.47 3.50 46.22
CA TRP A 38 18.92 3.73 47.57
C TRP A 38 18.74 2.44 48.37
N VAL A 39 18.02 1.45 47.84
CA VAL A 39 17.77 0.16 48.51
C VAL A 39 19.07 -0.59 48.78
N SER A 40 19.98 -0.60 47.81
CA SER A 40 21.24 -1.31 47.95
C SER A 40 22.18 -0.64 48.96
N GLY A 41 22.13 0.70 49.12
CA GLY A 41 22.87 1.38 50.19
C GLY A 41 22.37 1.01 51.60
N HIS A 42 21.08 0.73 51.72
CA HIS A 42 20.47 0.33 53.00
C HIS A 42 20.70 -1.16 53.32
N ALA A 43 20.61 -2.03 52.31
CA ALA A 43 20.79 -3.47 52.47
C ALA A 43 22.23 -3.88 52.82
N VAL A 44 23.25 -3.25 52.21
CA VAL A 44 24.67 -3.55 52.50
C VAL A 44 25.02 -3.18 53.95
N LYS A 45 24.47 -2.08 54.47
CA LYS A 45 24.62 -1.68 55.88
C LYS A 45 23.89 -2.61 56.86
N ALA A 46 22.71 -3.12 56.47
CA ALA A 46 21.93 -4.03 57.32
C ALA A 46 22.52 -5.44 57.41
N ILE A 47 23.16 -5.95 56.34
CA ILE A 47 23.67 -7.32 56.25
C ILE A 47 25.09 -7.46 56.80
N SER A 48 25.94 -6.43 56.70
CA SER A 48 27.39 -6.60 56.92
C SER A 48 27.88 -6.37 58.35
N GLY A 49 27.06 -5.86 59.27
CA GLY A 49 27.55 -5.49 60.61
C GLY A 49 28.77 -4.55 60.57
N GLN A 50 29.74 -4.71 61.49
CA GLN A 50 31.00 -3.93 61.55
C GLN A 50 32.14 -4.47 60.64
N ASP A 51 31.90 -5.49 59.81
CA ASP A 51 32.96 -6.11 59.00
C ASP A 51 33.29 -5.31 57.72
N ALA A 52 34.34 -4.49 57.81
CA ALA A 52 34.79 -3.59 56.74
C ALA A 52 35.18 -4.31 55.43
N ALA A 53 35.71 -5.54 55.51
CA ALA A 53 36.15 -6.30 54.34
C ALA A 53 34.99 -6.84 53.49
N LEU A 54 33.88 -7.24 54.13
CA LEU A 54 32.66 -7.68 53.44
C LEU A 54 31.89 -6.50 52.85
N LEU A 55 31.84 -5.37 53.57
CA LEU A 55 31.29 -4.10 53.06
C LEU A 55 31.96 -3.70 51.75
N HIS A 56 33.29 -3.68 51.70
CA HIS A 56 34.02 -3.25 50.50
C HIS A 56 33.78 -4.17 49.29
N ARG A 57 33.77 -5.49 49.47
CA ARG A 57 33.51 -6.46 48.38
C ARG A 57 32.08 -6.36 47.85
N LEU A 58 31.10 -6.17 48.74
CA LEU A 58 29.69 -6.02 48.36
C LEU A 58 29.43 -4.69 47.63
N GLU A 59 30.11 -3.62 48.01
CA GLU A 59 30.02 -2.33 47.30
C GLU A 59 30.56 -2.39 45.87
N ILE A 60 31.69 -3.08 45.66
CA ILE A 60 32.24 -3.25 44.31
C ILE A 60 31.31 -4.13 43.48
N LEU A 61 30.89 -5.30 43.99
CA LEU A 61 30.03 -6.23 43.25
C LEU A 61 28.70 -5.57 42.83
N LYS A 62 28.13 -4.71 43.69
CA LYS A 62 26.93 -3.90 43.41
C LYS A 62 27.08 -3.02 42.18
N GLY A 63 28.23 -2.34 42.04
CA GLY A 63 28.51 -1.45 40.92
C GLY A 63 28.56 -2.21 39.60
N TRP A 64 29.17 -3.40 39.61
CA TRP A 64 29.25 -4.27 38.44
C TRP A 64 27.86 -4.82 38.04
N VAL A 65 27.01 -5.18 39.00
CA VAL A 65 25.61 -5.58 38.73
C VAL A 65 24.82 -4.44 38.11
N PHE A 66 25.02 -3.20 38.57
CA PHE A 66 24.38 -2.03 37.96
C PHE A 66 24.85 -1.82 36.52
N VAL A 67 26.16 -1.79 36.27
CA VAL A 67 26.70 -1.61 34.90
C VAL A 67 26.18 -2.70 33.96
N LEU A 68 26.10 -3.95 34.41
CA LEU A 68 25.56 -5.04 33.60
C LEU A 68 24.06 -4.84 33.27
N LEU A 69 23.24 -4.53 34.27
CA LEU A 69 21.79 -4.35 34.08
C LEU A 69 21.50 -3.18 33.14
N THR A 70 22.26 -2.11 33.26
CA THR A 70 22.11 -0.91 32.44
C THR A 70 22.57 -1.12 31.01
N ALA A 71 23.67 -1.84 30.80
CA ALA A 71 24.14 -2.24 29.47
C ALA A 71 23.13 -3.15 28.74
N VAL A 72 22.54 -4.13 29.45
CA VAL A 72 21.51 -5.02 28.88
C VAL A 72 20.26 -4.23 28.49
N ALA A 73 19.79 -3.33 29.34
CA ALA A 73 18.64 -2.48 29.05
C ALA A 73 18.90 -1.61 27.81
N LEU A 74 20.06 -0.95 27.74
CA LEU A 74 20.43 -0.10 26.60
C LEU A 74 20.52 -0.91 25.30
N TYR A 75 21.13 -2.10 25.34
CA TYR A 75 21.21 -2.99 24.18
C TYR A 75 19.83 -3.44 23.70
N ALA A 76 18.93 -3.81 24.62
CA ALA A 76 17.56 -4.20 24.29
C ALA A 76 16.78 -3.06 23.62
N ILE A 77 16.95 -1.81 24.10
CA ILE A 77 16.35 -0.62 23.51
C ILE A 77 16.87 -0.38 22.10
N LEU A 78 18.20 -0.40 21.93
CA LEU A 78 18.82 -0.20 20.62
C LEU A 78 18.31 -1.24 19.61
N ARG A 79 18.25 -2.51 20.02
CA ARG A 79 17.69 -3.61 19.21
C ARG A 79 16.22 -3.39 18.86
N MET A 80 15.39 -2.93 19.79
CA MET A 80 13.97 -2.67 19.56
C MET A 80 13.77 -1.53 18.54
N VAL A 81 14.52 -0.43 18.68
CA VAL A 81 14.43 0.73 17.77
C VAL A 81 14.86 0.35 16.36
N VAL A 82 15.99 -0.35 16.19
CA VAL A 82 16.49 -0.77 14.88
C VAL A 82 15.48 -1.67 14.16
N ARG A 83 14.88 -2.63 14.88
CA ARG A 83 13.85 -3.52 14.32
C ARG A 83 12.60 -2.78 13.88
N ALA A 84 12.14 -1.80 14.66
CA ALA A 84 10.96 -0.99 14.32
C ALA A 84 11.19 -0.18 13.03
N THR A 85 12.37 0.45 12.88
CA THR A 85 12.70 1.22 11.69
C THR A 85 12.95 0.37 10.44
N GLY A 86 13.53 -0.83 10.61
CA GLY A 86 13.82 -1.73 9.49
C GLY A 86 12.55 -2.23 8.82
N LYS A 87 11.53 -2.60 9.63
CA LYS A 87 10.27 -3.13 9.13
C LYS A 87 9.47 -2.09 8.33
N GLU A 88 9.43 -0.84 8.78
CA GLU A 88 8.76 0.24 8.04
C GLU A 88 9.42 0.53 6.68
N ARG A 89 10.76 0.55 6.63
CA ARG A 89 11.50 0.77 5.39
C ARG A 89 11.29 -0.36 4.39
N GLN A 90 11.35 -1.62 4.84
CA GLN A 90 11.15 -2.78 3.97
C GLN A 90 9.77 -2.78 3.34
N VAL A 91 8.71 -2.49 4.11
CA VAL A 91 7.34 -2.42 3.57
C VAL A 91 7.21 -1.28 2.57
N SER A 92 7.80 -0.12 2.84
CA SER A 92 7.78 1.02 1.90
C SER A 92 8.53 0.72 0.60
N GLU A 93 9.70 0.09 0.68
CA GLU A 93 10.49 -0.28 -0.49
C GLU A 93 9.81 -1.38 -1.31
N GLU A 94 9.19 -2.36 -0.66
CA GLU A 94 8.42 -3.41 -1.31
C GLU A 94 7.20 -2.83 -2.04
N LEU A 95 6.47 -1.91 -1.41
CA LEU A 95 5.35 -1.20 -2.05
C LEU A 95 5.81 -0.41 -3.29
N LEU A 96 6.93 0.30 -3.20
CA LEU A 96 7.49 1.03 -4.34
C LEU A 96 7.90 0.08 -5.47
N ARG A 97 8.57 -1.03 -5.17
CA ARG A 97 8.96 -2.03 -6.18
C ARG A 97 7.75 -2.69 -6.84
N VAL A 98 6.72 -3.03 -6.06
CA VAL A 98 5.47 -3.59 -6.61
C VAL A 98 4.80 -2.57 -7.51
N HIS A 99 4.73 -1.30 -7.09
CA HIS A 99 4.17 -0.22 -7.90
C HIS A 99 4.94 -0.01 -9.21
N GLU A 100 6.28 0.07 -9.17
CA GLU A 100 7.12 0.20 -10.37
C GLU A 100 6.99 -1.00 -11.29
N ARG A 101 6.94 -2.22 -10.75
CA ARG A 101 6.76 -3.43 -11.55
C ARG A 101 5.39 -3.51 -12.20
N LEU A 102 4.33 -3.14 -11.48
CA LEU A 102 2.98 -3.02 -12.04
C LEU A 102 2.93 -1.96 -13.14
N LYS A 103 3.56 -0.80 -12.91
CA LYS A 103 3.67 0.27 -13.90
C LYS A 103 4.39 -0.20 -15.16
N LEU A 104 5.52 -0.89 -15.02
CA LEU A 104 6.26 -1.47 -16.15
C LEU A 104 5.45 -2.54 -16.90
N LEU A 105 4.69 -3.40 -16.21
CA LEU A 105 3.85 -4.40 -16.86
C LEU A 105 2.72 -3.77 -17.69
N VAL A 106 2.17 -2.64 -17.23
CA VAL A 106 1.12 -1.90 -17.95
C VAL A 106 1.71 -1.05 -19.08
N GLU A 107 2.86 -0.40 -18.87
CA GLU A 107 3.48 0.49 -19.86
C GLU A 107 4.28 -0.27 -20.94
N ALA A 108 4.84 -1.44 -20.64
CA ALA A 108 5.69 -2.18 -21.57
C ALA A 108 4.90 -2.93 -22.67
N ASN A 109 3.59 -3.08 -22.52
CA ASN A 109 2.77 -3.74 -23.54
C ASN A 109 1.94 -2.73 -24.33
N PRO A 110 2.37 -2.34 -25.55
CA PRO A 110 1.71 -1.29 -26.34
C PRO A 110 0.31 -1.69 -26.83
N HIS A 111 -0.11 -2.93 -26.59
CA HIS A 111 -1.44 -3.43 -26.92
C HIS A 111 -2.41 -3.40 -25.75
N PHE A 112 -1.98 -3.03 -24.53
CA PHE A 112 -2.84 -2.99 -23.37
C PHE A 112 -3.04 -1.55 -22.87
N PHE A 113 -4.25 -1.25 -22.41
CA PHE A 113 -4.50 -0.08 -21.59
C PHE A 113 -5.41 -0.43 -20.42
N PHE A 114 -5.16 0.23 -19.29
CA PHE A 114 -5.95 0.09 -18.08
C PHE A 114 -6.96 1.22 -17.99
N TYR A 115 -8.14 0.94 -17.46
CA TYR A 115 -9.17 1.93 -17.22
C TYR A 115 -9.96 1.62 -15.94
N THR A 116 -10.57 2.65 -15.37
CA THR A 116 -11.57 2.50 -14.31
C THR A 116 -12.81 3.30 -14.66
N GLN A 117 -13.96 2.80 -14.23
CA GLN A 117 -15.25 3.45 -14.35
C GLN A 117 -15.93 3.53 -13.00
N ASP A 118 -16.68 4.60 -12.75
CA ASP A 118 -17.61 4.65 -11.61
C ASP A 118 -18.87 3.80 -11.87
N ARG A 119 -19.81 3.81 -10.92
CA ARG A 119 -21.06 3.04 -11.03
C ARG A 119 -21.97 3.53 -12.15
N GLU A 120 -21.81 4.79 -12.55
CA GLU A 120 -22.53 5.44 -13.62
C GLU A 120 -21.90 5.19 -15.00
N GLY A 121 -20.75 4.51 -15.05
CA GLY A 121 -20.02 4.17 -16.27
C GLY A 121 -19.09 5.29 -16.77
N ASN A 122 -18.91 6.36 -16.00
CA ASN A 122 -17.95 7.43 -16.35
C ASN A 122 -16.53 6.92 -16.14
N VAL A 123 -15.65 7.15 -17.12
CA VAL A 123 -14.25 6.80 -17.01
C VAL A 123 -13.56 7.72 -15.99
N THR A 124 -13.12 7.15 -14.87
CA THR A 124 -12.46 7.89 -13.78
C THR A 124 -10.94 7.90 -13.93
N TYR A 125 -10.38 6.89 -14.61
CA TYR A 125 -8.97 6.81 -14.95
C TYR A 125 -8.79 6.02 -16.25
N VAL A 126 -7.77 6.37 -17.03
CA VAL A 126 -7.30 5.57 -18.16
C VAL A 126 -5.79 5.76 -18.33
N SER A 127 -5.07 4.69 -18.67
CA SER A 127 -3.62 4.77 -18.88
C SER A 127 -3.26 5.47 -20.20
N PRO A 128 -2.13 6.18 -20.28
CA PRO A 128 -1.72 6.89 -21.50
C PRO A 128 -1.55 6.00 -22.74
N SER A 129 -1.32 4.69 -22.57
CA SER A 129 -1.24 3.73 -23.67
C SER A 129 -2.53 3.66 -24.52
N VAL A 130 -3.66 4.13 -23.99
CA VAL A 130 -4.92 4.26 -24.75
C VAL A 130 -4.75 5.13 -26.00
N GLU A 131 -3.92 6.17 -25.94
CA GLU A 131 -3.74 7.10 -27.05
C GLU A 131 -3.10 6.41 -28.26
N ALA A 132 -2.13 5.51 -28.02
CA ALA A 132 -1.46 4.74 -29.05
C ALA A 132 -2.39 3.71 -29.71
N ILE A 133 -3.31 3.13 -28.93
CA ILE A 133 -4.21 2.06 -29.38
C ILE A 133 -5.44 2.64 -30.09
N THR A 134 -6.09 3.63 -29.46
CA THR A 134 -7.39 4.15 -29.91
C THR A 134 -7.27 5.44 -30.72
N GLY A 135 -6.09 6.08 -30.73
CA GLY A 135 -5.83 7.33 -31.44
C GLY A 135 -6.52 8.56 -30.82
N ARG A 136 -7.05 8.43 -29.59
CA ARG A 136 -7.77 9.49 -28.88
C ARG A 136 -7.05 9.85 -27.59
N PRO A 137 -6.93 11.14 -27.25
CA PRO A 137 -6.21 11.56 -26.06
C PRO A 137 -6.93 11.12 -24.78
N VAL A 138 -6.16 10.92 -23.70
CA VAL A 138 -6.68 10.59 -22.35
C VAL A 138 -7.76 11.59 -21.91
N SER A 139 -7.58 12.86 -22.23
CA SER A 139 -8.53 13.92 -21.87
C SER A 139 -9.91 13.79 -22.51
N GLU A 140 -10.02 13.10 -23.64
CA GLU A 140 -11.29 12.81 -24.31
C GLU A 140 -11.97 11.61 -23.63
N TRP A 141 -11.21 10.56 -23.33
CA TRP A 141 -11.70 9.40 -22.59
C TRP A 141 -12.29 9.76 -21.22
N LEU A 142 -11.65 10.66 -20.48
CA LEU A 142 -12.13 11.11 -19.16
C LEU A 142 -13.42 11.95 -19.21
N LYS A 143 -13.87 12.39 -20.40
CA LYS A 143 -15.07 13.21 -20.59
C LYS A 143 -16.27 12.43 -21.12
N HIS A 144 -16.08 11.17 -21.50
CA HIS A 144 -17.09 10.37 -22.15
C HIS A 144 -17.35 9.06 -21.42
N THR A 145 -18.61 8.62 -21.47
CA THR A 145 -19.06 7.32 -20.97
C THR A 145 -19.05 6.23 -22.05
N HIS A 146 -18.97 6.63 -23.33
CA HIS A 146 -19.10 5.72 -24.47
C HIS A 146 -17.76 5.58 -25.21
N TRP A 147 -17.46 4.36 -25.64
CA TRP A 147 -16.18 3.99 -26.24
C TRP A 147 -16.14 4.16 -27.78
N TRP A 148 -16.94 5.07 -28.35
CA TRP A 148 -17.08 5.22 -29.82
C TRP A 148 -17.28 3.88 -30.56
N THR A 149 -18.16 3.04 -30.01
CA THR A 149 -18.45 1.70 -30.53
C THR A 149 -19.14 1.75 -31.89
N THR A 150 -18.82 0.81 -32.78
CA THR A 150 -19.53 0.62 -34.06
C THR A 150 -20.91 -0.01 -33.87
N ASP A 151 -21.75 -0.01 -34.92
CA ASP A 151 -23.06 -0.69 -34.94
C ASP A 151 -22.94 -2.21 -35.20
N SER A 152 -21.94 -2.85 -34.58
CA SER A 152 -21.70 -4.29 -34.68
C SER A 152 -22.50 -5.05 -33.60
N PRO A 153 -23.03 -6.26 -33.88
CA PRO A 153 -23.64 -7.14 -32.86
C PRO A 153 -22.70 -7.43 -31.68
N ILE A 154 -21.38 -7.39 -31.90
CA ILE A 154 -20.37 -7.52 -30.84
C ILE A 154 -20.58 -6.45 -29.75
N ASN A 155 -20.92 -5.23 -30.16
CA ASN A 155 -21.08 -4.11 -29.24
C ASN A 155 -22.43 -4.11 -28.51
N GLU A 156 -23.46 -4.76 -29.07
CA GLU A 156 -24.70 -5.00 -28.34
C GLU A 156 -24.46 -5.93 -27.15
N GLU A 157 -23.75 -7.03 -27.38
CA GLU A 157 -23.36 -7.96 -26.32
C GLU A 157 -22.41 -7.30 -25.31
N ALA A 158 -21.47 -6.49 -25.79
CA ALA A 158 -20.58 -5.73 -24.91
C ALA A 158 -21.35 -4.82 -23.95
N ARG A 159 -22.27 -4.00 -24.46
CA ARG A 159 -23.10 -3.11 -23.63
C ARG A 159 -23.88 -3.91 -22.60
N ARG A 160 -24.52 -5.02 -23.02
CA ARG A 160 -25.27 -5.90 -22.12
C ARG A 160 -24.42 -6.44 -20.98
N LYS A 161 -23.18 -6.86 -21.28
CA LYS A 161 -22.24 -7.36 -20.27
C LYS A 161 -21.73 -6.26 -19.34
N THR A 162 -21.33 -5.11 -19.88
CA THR A 162 -20.90 -3.96 -19.06
C THR A 162 -22.01 -3.51 -18.10
N TYR A 163 -23.27 -3.50 -18.53
CA TYR A 163 -24.40 -3.22 -17.63
C TYR A 163 -24.51 -4.22 -16.47
N LYS A 164 -24.28 -5.51 -16.71
CA LYS A 164 -24.24 -6.52 -15.65
C LYS A 164 -23.08 -6.31 -14.69
N HIS A 165 -21.90 -5.98 -15.23
CA HIS A 165 -20.72 -5.69 -14.42
C HIS A 165 -20.93 -4.44 -13.55
N LEU A 166 -21.60 -3.40 -14.07
CA LEU A 166 -21.97 -2.20 -13.30
C LEU A 166 -23.01 -2.49 -12.22
N ALA A 167 -23.84 -3.52 -12.42
CA ALA A 167 -24.74 -4.05 -11.40
C ALA A 167 -24.04 -4.96 -10.37
N GLY A 168 -22.74 -5.23 -10.54
CA GLY A 168 -21.95 -6.09 -9.65
C GLY A 168 -21.95 -7.57 -10.02
N GLU A 169 -22.55 -7.96 -11.15
CA GLU A 169 -22.59 -9.35 -11.61
C GLU A 169 -21.46 -9.63 -12.60
N PHE A 170 -20.39 -10.31 -12.17
CA PHE A 170 -19.24 -10.65 -13.01
C PHE A 170 -19.25 -12.13 -13.39
N ASP A 171 -19.09 -12.44 -14.68
CA ASP A 171 -18.98 -13.82 -15.19
C ASP A 171 -17.52 -14.28 -15.39
N GLY A 172 -16.55 -13.38 -15.14
CA GLY A 172 -15.12 -13.62 -15.31
C GLY A 172 -14.67 -13.81 -16.77
N LYS A 173 -15.55 -13.57 -17.74
CA LYS A 173 -15.24 -13.73 -19.16
C LYS A 173 -14.88 -12.38 -19.79
N PRO A 174 -13.97 -12.37 -20.77
CA PRO A 174 -13.67 -11.14 -21.49
C PRO A 174 -14.89 -10.64 -22.27
N ILE A 175 -14.91 -9.33 -22.47
CA ILE A 175 -15.85 -8.61 -23.31
C ILE A 175 -15.11 -8.20 -24.58
N LEU A 176 -15.65 -8.55 -25.74
CA LEU A 176 -15.16 -8.03 -27.00
C LEU A 176 -15.88 -6.74 -27.34
N VAL A 177 -15.13 -5.69 -27.67
CA VAL A 177 -15.64 -4.38 -28.05
C VAL A 177 -14.97 -3.93 -29.33
N GLU A 178 -15.76 -3.56 -30.34
CA GLU A 178 -15.26 -2.96 -31.57
C GLU A 178 -15.46 -1.45 -31.53
N ILE A 179 -14.37 -0.69 -31.59
CA ILE A 179 -14.40 0.77 -31.56
C ILE A 179 -13.93 1.36 -32.90
N LEU A 180 -14.41 2.57 -33.20
CA LEU A 180 -14.00 3.30 -34.39
C LEU A 180 -12.84 4.26 -34.07
N HIS A 181 -11.68 3.98 -34.66
CA HIS A 181 -10.51 4.86 -34.57
C HIS A 181 -10.77 6.15 -35.36
N PRO A 182 -10.23 7.32 -34.94
CA PRO A 182 -10.39 8.59 -35.66
C PRO A 182 -9.95 8.55 -37.13
N SER A 183 -9.02 7.66 -37.49
CA SER A 183 -8.59 7.44 -38.88
C SER A 183 -9.56 6.59 -39.72
N GLY A 184 -10.71 6.19 -39.18
CA GLY A 184 -11.71 5.36 -39.85
C GLY A 184 -11.49 3.84 -39.77
N ARG A 185 -10.37 3.37 -39.20
CA ARG A 185 -10.14 1.92 -39.00
C ARG A 185 -10.91 1.39 -37.78
N ARG A 186 -11.30 0.11 -37.83
CA ARG A 186 -11.88 -0.60 -36.68
C ARG A 186 -10.77 -1.16 -35.81
N VAL A 187 -10.90 -0.96 -34.50
CA VAL A 187 -10.02 -1.53 -33.47
C VAL A 187 -10.86 -2.48 -32.64
N LEU A 188 -10.40 -3.72 -32.51
CA LEU A 188 -11.06 -4.75 -31.72
C LEU A 188 -10.33 -4.89 -30.39
N LEU A 189 -11.06 -4.62 -29.31
CA LEU A 189 -10.58 -4.68 -27.95
C LEU A 189 -11.16 -5.90 -27.24
N GLU A 190 -10.32 -6.61 -26.50
CA GLU A 190 -10.71 -7.63 -25.54
C GLU A 190 -10.51 -7.08 -24.13
N ALA A 191 -11.62 -6.76 -23.46
CA ALA A 191 -11.64 -6.14 -22.14
C ALA A 191 -11.88 -7.18 -21.04
N PHE A 192 -11.01 -7.16 -20.03
CA PHE A 192 -11.13 -7.96 -18.81
C PHE A 192 -11.50 -7.02 -17.66
N GLU A 193 -12.69 -7.20 -17.11
CA GLU A 193 -13.26 -6.33 -16.09
C GLU A 193 -13.38 -7.05 -14.74
N ALA A 194 -13.12 -6.30 -13.67
CA ALA A 194 -13.20 -6.76 -12.29
C ALA A 194 -13.83 -5.67 -11.41
N PRO A 195 -14.47 -6.02 -10.28
CA PRO A 195 -15.07 -5.05 -9.39
C PRO A 195 -14.00 -4.17 -8.73
N LEU A 196 -14.24 -2.86 -8.75
CA LEU A 196 -13.47 -1.88 -8.00
C LEU A 196 -14.16 -1.66 -6.65
N HIS A 197 -13.49 -2.02 -5.54
CA HIS A 197 -13.99 -1.79 -4.20
C HIS A 197 -13.22 -0.64 -3.55
N GLY A 198 -13.95 0.35 -3.03
CA GLY A 198 -13.39 1.39 -2.19
C GLY A 198 -13.90 1.30 -0.75
N PRO A 199 -13.69 2.35 0.07
CA PRO A 199 -14.03 2.35 1.49
C PRO A 199 -15.52 2.11 1.78
N ARG A 200 -16.40 2.38 0.80
CA ARG A 200 -17.85 2.26 0.94
C ARG A 200 -18.45 1.03 0.24
N GLY A 201 -17.60 0.09 -0.19
CA GLY A 201 -18.00 -1.12 -0.92
C GLY A 201 -17.71 -1.02 -2.41
N PHE A 202 -18.56 -1.63 -3.26
CA PHE A 202 -18.42 -1.57 -4.72
C PHE A 202 -18.47 -0.12 -5.21
N GLU A 203 -17.44 0.41 -5.87
CA GLU A 203 -17.40 1.79 -6.35
C GLU A 203 -17.40 1.90 -7.88
N GLY A 204 -17.30 0.77 -8.57
CA GLY A 204 -17.40 0.69 -10.03
C GLY A 204 -16.61 -0.48 -10.59
N ILE A 205 -16.04 -0.29 -11.78
CA ILE A 205 -15.30 -1.33 -12.49
C ILE A 205 -13.86 -0.86 -12.70
N GLN A 206 -12.92 -1.80 -12.61
CA GLN A 206 -11.58 -1.63 -13.16
C GLN A 206 -11.33 -2.69 -14.22
N GLY A 207 -10.66 -2.34 -15.29
CA GLY A 207 -10.42 -3.25 -16.38
C GLY A 207 -9.12 -3.00 -17.11
N VAL A 208 -8.69 -4.04 -17.83
CA VAL A 208 -7.61 -3.95 -18.81
C VAL A 208 -8.17 -4.34 -20.17
N ALA A 209 -7.95 -3.50 -21.16
CA ALA A 209 -8.35 -3.74 -22.55
C ALA A 209 -7.11 -4.08 -23.38
N HIS A 210 -7.22 -5.13 -24.18
CA HIS A 210 -6.17 -5.63 -25.07
C HIS A 210 -6.58 -5.44 -26.53
N ASP A 211 -5.74 -4.78 -27.32
CA ASP A 211 -5.90 -4.70 -28.77
C ASP A 211 -5.61 -6.05 -29.43
N VAL A 212 -6.67 -6.69 -29.90
CA VAL A 212 -6.62 -7.99 -30.61
C VAL A 212 -6.91 -7.84 -32.10
N THR A 213 -6.86 -6.61 -32.63
CA THR A 213 -7.20 -6.30 -34.03
C THR A 213 -6.43 -7.16 -35.03
N THR A 214 -5.12 -7.33 -34.82
CA THR A 214 -4.25 -8.10 -35.73
C THR A 214 -4.40 -9.60 -35.52
N ARG A 215 -4.55 -10.04 -34.27
CA ARG A 215 -4.65 -11.46 -33.90
C ARG A 215 -5.86 -12.12 -34.53
N ARG A 216 -7.03 -11.47 -34.45
CA ARG A 216 -8.28 -12.08 -34.94
C ARG A 216 -8.44 -12.02 -36.46
N ARG A 217 -7.79 -11.07 -37.15
CA ARG A 217 -7.69 -11.11 -38.62
C ARG A 217 -6.91 -12.34 -39.10
N GLY A 218 -5.90 -12.78 -38.34
CA GLY A 218 -5.18 -14.02 -38.63
C GLY A 218 -6.06 -15.27 -38.46
N GLU A 219 -6.88 -15.31 -37.41
CA GLU A 219 -7.81 -16.42 -37.14
C GLU A 219 -8.95 -16.51 -38.18
N LEU A 220 -9.45 -15.37 -38.68
CA LEU A 220 -10.47 -15.31 -39.74
C LEU A 220 -9.94 -15.63 -41.15
N LEU A 221 -8.62 -15.54 -41.38
CA LEU A 221 -7.99 -15.93 -42.66
C LEU A 221 -7.64 -17.43 -42.72
N GLN A 222 -7.79 -18.17 -41.63
CA GLN A 222 -7.50 -19.61 -41.52
C GLN A 222 -8.76 -20.48 -41.40
N GLN A 223 -9.96 -19.89 -41.44
CA GLN A 223 -11.25 -20.58 -41.52
C GLN A 223 -11.86 -20.38 -42.91
#